data_AF-A0A3A3EIS2-F1
#
_entry.id   AF-A0A3A3EIS2-F1
#
_cell.length_a   1.000
_cell.length_b   1.000
_cell.length_c   1.000
_cell.angle_alpha   90.00
_cell.angle_beta   90.00
_cell.angle_gamma   90.00
#
_symmetry.space_group_name_H-M   'P 1'
#
loop_
_entity.id
_entity.type
_entity.pdbx_description
1 polymer ?
#
loop_
_entity_poly.entity_id
_entity_poly.type
_entity_poly.pdbx_seq_one_letter_code
_entity_poly.pdbx_strand_id
1 'polypeptide(L)'
;MVKLNGFTVLILIAISSLITYLVTSSSSETEMTTAVIESQVISDSNKEVVLTNNKDIHQSTIPDKQLVSSEPEANMVSEDTGLKTNLADRHFSSSVSVTNLFMTDNGQIKNQSISSVITTPAFQDFLNNLRVAEETDNSIEREVKLLEMLNQIRTNDVYAEDFACRGKVCAMSFHHEANSDFDLDKLRTFDENYLFKNTSKDESGSTMTRVLFIQTDNSSQLVLTNG
;
A
#
# COMPACT_ATOMS: atom_id res chain seq x y z
N MET A 1 17.28 -63.53 -2.40
CA MET A 1 16.82 -63.60 -0.99
C MET A 1 17.62 -62.56 -0.21
N VAL A 2 17.06 -61.37 -0.01
CA VAL A 2 17.76 -60.24 0.65
C VAL A 2 17.61 -60.40 2.16
N LYS A 3 18.73 -60.54 2.88
CA LYS A 3 18.74 -60.51 4.35
C LYS A 3 18.63 -59.05 4.80
N LEU A 4 17.45 -58.66 5.26
CA LEU A 4 17.23 -57.38 5.93
C LEU A 4 17.79 -57.49 7.35
N ASN A 5 18.76 -56.64 7.68
CA ASN A 5 19.31 -56.55 9.04
C ASN A 5 18.29 -55.84 9.95
N GLY A 6 18.16 -56.25 11.21
CA GLY A 6 17.15 -55.68 12.13
C GLY A 6 17.22 -54.16 12.30
N PHE A 7 18.38 -53.56 12.03
CA PHE A 7 18.56 -52.11 12.06
C PHE A 7 17.83 -51.36 10.93
N THR A 8 17.71 -51.94 9.73
CA THR A 8 16.98 -51.29 8.62
C THR A 8 15.47 -51.38 8.79
N VAL A 9 14.96 -52.38 9.52
CA VAL A 9 13.54 -52.49 9.87
C VAL A 9 13.13 -51.40 10.86
N LEU A 10 13.97 -51.10 11.86
CA LEU A 10 13.68 -50.09 12.88
C LEU A 10 13.62 -48.66 12.30
N ILE A 11 14.48 -48.33 11.33
CA ILE A 11 14.47 -47.02 10.66
C ILE A 11 13.17 -46.83 9.85
N LEU A 12 12.68 -47.87 9.18
CA LEU A 12 11.43 -47.79 8.39
C LEU A 12 10.18 -47.59 9.26
N ILE A 13 10.17 -48.13 10.48
CA ILE A 13 9.06 -47.95 11.45
C ILE A 13 9.05 -46.51 12.00
N ALA A 14 10.22 -45.92 12.25
CA ALA A 14 10.31 -44.54 12.74
C ALA A 14 9.81 -43.51 11.71
N ILE A 15 10.14 -43.71 10.42
CA ILE A 15 9.73 -42.79 9.34
C ILE A 15 8.22 -42.84 9.09
N SER A 16 7.60 -44.02 9.15
CA SER A 16 6.14 -44.18 8.95
C SER A 16 5.31 -43.58 10.10
N SER A 17 5.85 -43.58 11.32
CA SER A 17 5.22 -42.96 12.49
C SER A 17 5.15 -41.44 12.40
N LEU A 18 6.16 -40.80 11.80
CA LEU A 18 6.25 -39.35 11.67
C LEU A 18 5.26 -38.78 10.64
N ILE A 19 5.02 -39.51 9.54
CA ILE A 19 4.09 -39.10 8.47
C ILE A 19 2.64 -39.11 8.96
N THR A 20 2.26 -40.08 9.82
CA THR A 20 0.89 -40.19 10.33
C THR A 20 0.53 -39.05 11.30
N TYR A 21 1.52 -38.52 12.02
CA TYR A 21 1.32 -37.42 12.97
C TYR A 21 1.11 -36.06 12.27
N LEU A 22 1.76 -35.84 11.12
CA LEU A 22 1.64 -34.58 10.36
C LEU A 22 0.31 -34.45 9.61
N VAL A 23 -0.31 -35.57 9.21
CA VAL A 23 -1.59 -35.55 8.47
C VAL A 23 -2.79 -35.27 9.37
N THR A 24 -2.72 -35.64 10.66
CA THR A 24 -3.84 -35.50 11.61
C THR A 24 -3.92 -34.14 12.31
N SER A 25 -2.90 -33.27 12.21
CA SER A 25 -2.92 -31.93 12.82
C SER A 25 -3.43 -30.80 11.91
N SER A 26 -3.87 -31.09 10.68
CA SER A 26 -4.21 -30.06 9.68
C SER A 26 -5.69 -29.70 9.54
N SER A 27 -6.61 -30.32 10.30
CA SER A 27 -8.05 -30.05 10.14
C SER A 27 -8.57 -29.08 11.20
N SER A 28 -8.62 -27.79 10.88
CA SER A 28 -9.45 -26.79 11.55
C SER A 28 -9.77 -25.64 10.59
N GLU A 29 -10.56 -25.93 9.55
CA GLU A 29 -11.14 -24.87 8.71
C GLU A 29 -12.37 -24.30 9.42
N THR A 30 -12.31 -23.02 9.76
CA THR A 30 -13.49 -22.21 10.09
C THR A 30 -13.78 -21.34 8.89
N GLU A 31 -14.86 -21.63 8.16
CA GLU A 31 -15.36 -20.76 7.10
C GLU A 31 -15.82 -19.44 7.73
N MET A 32 -15.21 -18.32 7.32
CA MET A 32 -15.76 -16.99 7.55
C MET A 32 -16.05 -16.37 6.19
N THR A 33 -17.34 -16.23 5.89
CA THR A 33 -17.85 -15.51 4.73
C THR A 33 -17.67 -14.01 4.93
N THR A 34 -16.75 -13.38 4.20
CA THR A 34 -16.58 -11.92 4.17
C THR A 34 -17.14 -11.34 2.87
N ALA A 35 -18.04 -10.38 2.99
CA ALA A 35 -18.62 -9.66 1.87
C ALA A 35 -17.63 -8.61 1.31
N VAL A 36 -17.54 -8.54 -0.02
CA VAL A 36 -16.54 -7.79 -0.80
C VAL A 36 -17.15 -6.49 -1.34
N ILE A 37 -16.46 -5.35 -1.22
CA ILE A 37 -16.75 -4.14 -2.01
C ILE A 37 -15.48 -3.73 -2.75
N GLU A 38 -15.57 -3.68 -4.07
CA GLU A 38 -14.51 -3.32 -5.01
C GLU A 38 -14.76 -1.89 -5.51
N SER A 39 -13.74 -1.03 -5.49
CA SER A 39 -13.79 0.29 -6.14
C SER A 39 -12.65 0.40 -7.14
N GLN A 40 -12.93 0.03 -8.40
CA GLN A 40 -12.04 0.30 -9.52
C GLN A 40 -12.23 1.74 -9.99
N VAL A 41 -11.14 2.53 -10.05
CA VAL A 41 -11.14 3.84 -10.72
C VAL A 41 -10.75 3.61 -12.17
N ILE A 42 -11.74 3.55 -13.06
CA ILE A 42 -11.56 3.49 -14.52
C ILE A 42 -11.41 4.93 -15.03
N SER A 43 -10.33 5.21 -15.75
CA SER A 43 -10.05 6.53 -16.32
C SER A 43 -10.28 6.48 -17.83
N ASP A 44 -11.44 6.97 -18.28
CA ASP A 44 -11.71 7.26 -19.69
C ASP A 44 -11.63 8.78 -19.90
N SER A 45 -10.60 9.22 -20.63
CA SER A 45 -10.44 10.60 -21.10
C SER A 45 -10.58 10.65 -22.61
N ASN A 46 -11.57 11.39 -23.10
CA ASN A 46 -11.50 12.39 -24.19
C ASN A 46 -12.92 12.92 -24.47
N LYS A 47 -13.32 14.09 -23.94
CA LYS A 47 -13.16 15.46 -24.47
C LYS A 47 -14.25 15.84 -25.48
N GLU A 48 -15.19 16.69 -25.03
CA GLU A 48 -15.58 17.86 -25.79
C GLU A 48 -15.98 19.02 -24.87
N VAL A 49 -15.49 20.21 -25.23
CA VAL A 49 -15.57 21.48 -24.52
C VAL A 49 -16.74 22.26 -25.09
N VAL A 50 -17.59 22.84 -24.23
CA VAL A 50 -18.35 24.05 -24.59
C VAL A 50 -18.36 25.02 -23.40
N LEU A 51 -17.82 26.22 -23.64
CA LEU A 51 -17.85 27.40 -22.78
C LEU A 51 -19.28 27.91 -22.55
N THR A 52 -19.55 28.52 -21.39
CA THR A 52 -20.06 29.91 -21.33
C THR A 52 -20.02 30.54 -19.92
N ASN A 53 -19.35 31.69 -19.85
CA ASN A 53 -19.72 32.96 -19.20
C ASN A 53 -20.19 33.05 -17.73
N ASN A 54 -19.45 33.82 -16.92
CA ASN A 54 -19.77 35.19 -16.43
C ASN A 54 -18.81 35.56 -15.27
N LYS A 55 -17.92 36.56 -15.36
CA LYS A 55 -18.08 38.03 -15.36
C LYS A 55 -17.92 38.63 -13.95
N ASP A 56 -16.91 39.51 -13.81
CA ASP A 56 -16.80 40.66 -12.87
C ASP A 56 -16.62 40.32 -11.36
N ILE A 57 -15.78 40.98 -10.51
CA ILE A 57 -15.31 42.37 -10.48
C ILE A 57 -14.23 42.60 -9.36
N HIS A 58 -13.33 43.58 -9.59
CA HIS A 58 -12.47 44.43 -8.67
C HIS A 58 -11.60 43.79 -7.56
N GLN A 59 -10.27 43.91 -7.50
CA GLN A 59 -9.32 45.07 -7.49
C GLN A 59 -9.37 45.94 -6.22
N SER A 60 -8.37 45.80 -5.32
CA SER A 60 -7.85 46.91 -4.49
C SER A 60 -6.48 46.60 -3.83
N THR A 61 -5.43 47.15 -4.45
CA THR A 61 -4.29 47.92 -3.91
C THR A 61 -3.80 47.75 -2.46
N ILE A 62 -2.50 47.40 -2.36
CA ILE A 62 -1.59 47.47 -1.20
C ILE A 62 -1.16 48.93 -0.92
N PRO A 63 -0.80 49.29 0.33
CA PRO A 63 0.49 49.97 0.50
C PRO A 63 1.34 49.45 1.68
N ASP A 64 2.65 49.62 1.47
CA ASP A 64 3.82 49.10 2.16
C ASP A 64 4.36 50.09 3.23
N LYS A 65 4.89 49.58 4.38
CA LYS A 65 5.95 50.24 5.20
C LYS A 65 6.45 49.41 6.41
N GLN A 66 7.68 48.88 6.27
CA GLN A 66 8.84 48.83 7.20
C GLN A 66 8.68 49.15 8.72
N LEU A 67 9.17 48.27 9.64
CA LEU A 67 10.53 48.27 10.28
C LEU A 67 10.61 47.39 11.59
N VAL A 68 11.47 46.36 11.58
CA VAL A 68 12.40 45.82 12.62
C VAL A 68 11.96 45.31 14.02
N SER A 69 12.34 44.03 14.26
CA SER A 69 12.82 43.30 15.47
C SER A 69 11.89 42.92 16.63
N SER A 70 11.67 41.60 16.79
CA SER A 70 12.17 40.78 17.93
C SER A 70 11.60 39.34 17.86
N GLU A 71 12.47 38.32 17.86
CA GLU A 71 12.13 36.92 18.20
C GLU A 71 11.85 36.81 19.72
N PRO A 72 11.06 35.83 20.23
CA PRO A 72 11.35 34.40 20.08
C PRO A 72 10.13 33.46 19.84
N GLU A 73 10.44 32.28 19.29
CA GLU A 73 9.72 31.00 19.33
C GLU A 73 8.23 30.97 19.72
N ALA A 74 7.38 30.63 18.75
CA ALA A 74 6.23 29.77 18.98
C ALA A 74 5.88 28.99 17.71
N ASN A 75 5.83 27.67 17.84
CA ASN A 75 5.40 26.71 16.83
C ASN A 75 4.17 27.19 16.06
N MET A 76 4.32 27.39 14.76
CA MET A 76 3.20 27.35 13.83
C MET A 76 3.46 26.22 12.85
N VAL A 77 2.73 25.13 13.07
CA VAL A 77 2.37 24.17 12.03
C VAL A 77 1.92 25.01 10.84
N SER A 78 2.77 25.10 9.82
CA SER A 78 2.35 25.63 8.53
C SER A 78 1.34 24.64 7.97
N GLU A 79 0.09 25.05 8.04
CA GLU A 79 -0.97 24.56 7.17
C GLU A 79 -0.51 24.89 5.74
N ASP A 80 0.17 23.92 5.13
CA ASP A 80 0.70 24.01 3.76
C ASP A 80 -0.49 24.18 2.81
N THR A 81 -0.70 25.43 2.44
CA THR A 81 -1.73 25.89 1.54
C THR A 81 -1.30 25.56 0.12
N GLY A 82 -1.85 24.47 -0.42
CA GLY A 82 -2.21 24.42 -1.84
C GLY A 82 -1.07 24.43 -2.87
N LEU A 83 0.12 23.92 -2.55
CA LEU A 83 1.03 23.48 -3.60
C LEU A 83 0.66 22.05 -3.98
N LYS A 84 0.26 21.81 -5.25
CA LYS A 84 0.22 20.46 -5.87
C LYS A 84 1.66 19.91 -5.90
N THR A 85 2.20 19.61 -4.73
CA THR A 85 3.43 18.87 -4.58
C THR A 85 3.09 17.44 -4.99
N ASN A 86 3.85 16.92 -5.95
CA ASN A 86 3.78 15.51 -6.27
C ASN A 86 4.02 14.75 -4.97
N LEU A 87 3.04 13.98 -4.51
CA LEU A 87 3.14 13.25 -3.23
C LEU A 87 4.32 12.26 -3.24
N ALA A 88 4.82 11.90 -4.41
CA ALA A 88 6.03 11.11 -4.56
C ALA A 88 7.29 11.80 -4.03
N ASP A 89 7.35 13.14 -4.03
CA ASP A 89 8.52 13.92 -3.59
C ASP A 89 8.43 14.30 -2.10
N ARG A 90 7.37 13.87 -1.40
CA ARG A 90 7.15 14.25 -0.01
C ARG A 90 8.11 13.50 0.90
N HIS A 91 8.94 14.27 1.61
CA HIS A 91 9.76 13.74 2.69
C HIS A 91 8.93 13.54 3.96
N PHE A 92 8.95 12.34 4.53
CA PHE A 92 8.27 12.03 5.78
C PHE A 92 9.25 11.99 6.94
N SER A 93 8.99 12.77 7.99
CA SER A 93 9.81 12.75 9.20
C SER A 93 9.35 11.72 10.22
N SER A 94 8.10 11.23 10.13
CA SER A 94 7.53 10.28 11.11
C SER A 94 6.50 9.32 10.50
N SER A 95 6.31 8.17 11.15
CA SER A 95 5.24 7.20 10.81
C SER A 95 3.83 7.82 10.90
N VAL A 96 3.63 8.78 11.80
CA VAL A 96 2.37 9.53 11.93
C VAL A 96 2.13 10.41 10.70
N SER A 97 3.17 11.10 10.21
CA SER A 97 3.06 11.96 9.02
C SER A 97 2.68 11.16 7.76
N VAL A 98 3.20 9.95 7.63
CA VAL A 98 2.80 9.00 6.57
C VAL A 98 1.32 8.65 6.71
N THR A 99 0.89 8.24 7.91
CA THR A 99 -0.51 7.84 8.16
C THR A 99 -1.48 8.98 7.86
N ASN A 100 -1.16 10.19 8.33
CA ASN A 100 -2.00 11.38 8.16
C ASN A 100 -2.04 11.88 6.71
N LEU A 101 -1.11 11.45 5.85
CA LEU A 101 -1.19 11.76 4.42
C LEU A 101 -2.41 11.07 3.79
N PHE A 102 -2.74 9.86 4.21
CA PHE A 102 -3.79 9.05 3.59
C PHE A 102 -5.07 8.97 4.41
N MET A 103 -4.98 9.23 5.71
CA MET A 103 -6.09 9.07 6.62
C MET A 103 -6.31 10.34 7.44
N THR A 104 -7.56 10.64 7.74
CA THR A 104 -7.94 11.65 8.73
C THR A 104 -7.90 11.05 10.14
N ASP A 105 -7.91 11.90 11.17
CA ASP A 105 -7.90 11.44 12.57
C ASP A 105 -9.13 10.59 12.94
N ASN A 106 -10.24 10.73 12.20
CA ASN A 106 -11.45 9.92 12.36
C ASN A 106 -11.50 8.67 11.46
N GLY A 107 -10.39 8.30 10.83
CA GLY A 107 -10.26 7.05 10.08
C GLY A 107 -10.80 7.08 8.64
N GLN A 108 -11.15 8.26 8.09
CA GLN A 108 -11.57 8.37 6.69
C GLN A 108 -10.35 8.41 5.76
N ILE A 109 -10.47 7.80 4.59
CA ILE A 109 -9.40 7.73 3.60
C ILE A 109 -9.47 8.92 2.64
N LYS A 110 -8.35 9.63 2.48
CA LYS A 110 -8.18 10.78 1.59
C LYS A 110 -7.98 10.30 0.15
N ASN A 111 -9.06 10.27 -0.64
CA ASN A 111 -9.05 9.70 -1.98
C ASN A 111 -8.03 10.39 -2.92
N GLN A 112 -7.84 11.71 -2.77
CA GLN A 112 -6.84 12.44 -3.57
C GLN A 112 -5.42 11.97 -3.29
N SER A 113 -5.09 11.66 -2.02
CA SER A 113 -3.78 11.12 -1.65
C SER A 113 -3.54 9.75 -2.26
N ILE A 114 -4.54 8.87 -2.20
CA ILE A 114 -4.49 7.54 -2.84
C ILE A 114 -4.22 7.70 -4.33
N SER A 115 -5.09 8.44 -5.03
CA SER A 115 -5.03 8.62 -6.47
C SER A 115 -3.69 9.23 -6.90
N SER A 116 -3.22 10.25 -6.21
CA SER A 116 -1.97 10.94 -6.52
C SER A 116 -0.74 10.03 -6.37
N VAL A 117 -0.75 9.10 -5.42
CA VAL A 117 0.37 8.17 -5.22
C VAL A 117 0.29 6.99 -6.19
N ILE A 118 -0.84 6.28 -6.27
CA ILE A 118 -0.88 5.04 -7.08
C ILE A 118 -0.86 5.28 -8.59
N THR A 119 -1.13 6.51 -9.05
CA THR A 119 -1.09 6.85 -10.48
C THR A 119 0.19 7.59 -10.90
N THR A 120 1.06 7.96 -9.95
CA THR A 120 2.28 8.70 -10.28
C THR A 120 3.31 7.80 -10.98
N PRO A 121 3.97 8.27 -12.06
CA PRO A 121 5.10 7.56 -12.64
C PRO A 121 6.29 7.50 -11.66
N ALA A 122 6.40 8.46 -10.73
CA ALA A 122 7.43 8.54 -9.69
C ALA A 122 7.14 7.67 -8.45
N PHE A 123 6.38 6.57 -8.59
CA PHE A 123 6.00 5.72 -7.45
C PHE A 123 7.22 5.15 -6.70
N GLN A 124 8.33 4.94 -7.39
CA GLN A 124 9.56 4.49 -6.75
C GLN A 124 10.14 5.53 -5.80
N ASP A 125 10.02 6.83 -6.12
CA ASP A 125 10.45 7.90 -5.23
C ASP A 125 9.55 7.96 -3.99
N PHE A 126 8.25 7.72 -4.16
CA PHE A 126 7.34 7.53 -3.02
C PHE A 126 7.78 6.38 -2.11
N LEU A 127 8.11 5.20 -2.66
CA LEU A 127 8.61 4.06 -1.87
C LEU A 127 9.91 4.39 -1.12
N ASN A 128 10.84 5.09 -1.76
CA ASN A 128 12.08 5.52 -1.14
C ASN A 128 11.83 6.51 0.01
N ASN A 129 10.93 7.48 -0.20
CA ASN A 129 10.54 8.43 0.83
C ASN A 129 9.79 7.76 1.99
N LEU A 130 8.99 6.74 1.71
CA LEU A 130 8.36 5.92 2.72
C LEU A 130 9.44 5.22 3.55
N ARG A 131 10.42 4.56 2.93
CA ARG A 131 11.48 3.81 3.61
C ARG A 131 12.34 4.64 4.56
N VAL A 132 12.53 5.93 4.29
CA VAL A 132 13.33 6.80 5.18
C VAL A 132 12.52 7.41 6.33
N ALA A 133 11.19 7.26 6.34
CA ALA A 133 10.38 7.69 7.47
C ALA A 133 10.67 6.83 8.72
N GLU A 134 10.43 7.40 9.89
CA GLU A 134 10.56 6.72 11.18
C GLU A 134 9.86 5.35 11.20
N GLU A 135 10.58 4.32 11.60
CA GLU A 135 10.05 2.98 11.82
C GLU A 135 9.41 2.85 13.20
N THR A 136 8.34 2.07 13.26
CA THR A 136 7.69 1.62 14.51
C THR A 136 7.66 0.09 14.53
N ASP A 137 7.54 -0.50 15.71
CA ASP A 137 7.41 -1.96 15.83
C ASP A 137 6.27 -2.50 14.97
N ASN A 138 5.11 -1.81 14.97
CA ASN A 138 3.97 -2.16 14.13
C ASN A 138 4.32 -2.11 12.63
N SER A 139 4.98 -1.07 12.15
CA SER A 139 5.32 -0.98 10.72
C SER A 139 6.35 -2.03 10.30
N ILE A 140 7.30 -2.38 11.18
CA ILE A 140 8.28 -3.45 10.94
C ILE A 140 7.56 -4.80 10.87
N GLU A 141 6.68 -5.11 11.82
CA GLU A 141 5.90 -6.34 11.82
C GLU A 141 5.06 -6.49 10.54
N ARG A 142 4.43 -5.41 10.10
CA ARG A 142 3.65 -5.40 8.85
C ARG A 142 4.52 -5.61 7.61
N GLU A 143 5.71 -5.03 7.57
CA GLU A 143 6.66 -5.24 6.47
C GLU A 143 7.10 -6.71 6.38
N VAL A 144 7.39 -7.33 7.54
CA VAL A 144 7.72 -8.77 7.63
C VAL A 144 6.54 -9.63 7.17
N LYS A 145 5.32 -9.36 7.66
CA LYS A 145 4.10 -10.07 7.22
C LYS A 145 3.87 -9.96 5.71
N LEU A 146 4.11 -8.78 5.13
CA LEU A 146 3.97 -8.58 3.69
C LEU A 146 4.99 -9.42 2.93
N LEU A 147 6.25 -9.42 3.36
CA LEU A 147 7.30 -10.25 2.77
C LEU A 147 6.95 -11.75 2.87
N GLU A 148 6.46 -12.22 4.00
CA GLU A 148 6.02 -13.60 4.19
C GLU A 148 4.87 -13.98 3.26
N MET A 149 3.86 -13.12 3.14
CA MET A 149 2.76 -13.32 2.20
C MET A 149 3.26 -13.38 0.75
N LEU A 150 4.10 -12.42 0.34
CA LEU A 150 4.66 -12.38 -1.00
C LEU A 150 5.43 -13.67 -1.32
N ASN A 151 6.25 -14.17 -0.39
CA ASN A 151 6.95 -15.44 -0.55
C ASN A 151 6.02 -16.65 -0.76
N GLN A 152 4.80 -16.61 -0.24
CA GLN A 152 3.81 -17.70 -0.42
C GLN A 152 3.07 -17.62 -1.75
N ILE A 153 2.91 -16.42 -2.31
CA ILE A 153 2.12 -16.20 -3.53
C ILE A 153 2.97 -15.92 -4.77
N ARG A 154 4.29 -15.77 -4.60
CA ARG A 154 5.20 -15.43 -5.70
C ARG A 154 5.21 -16.52 -6.77
N THR A 155 5.10 -16.07 -8.01
CA THR A 155 5.29 -16.90 -9.21
C THR A 155 6.55 -16.46 -9.96
N ASN A 156 7.02 -17.26 -10.91
CA ASN A 156 8.18 -16.89 -11.73
C ASN A 156 7.91 -15.70 -12.66
N ASP A 157 6.65 -15.32 -12.82
CA ASP A 157 6.20 -14.25 -13.71
C ASP A 157 6.15 -12.89 -13.03
N VAL A 158 6.53 -12.80 -11.75
CA VAL A 158 6.60 -11.56 -10.97
C VAL A 158 8.06 -11.19 -10.73
N TYR A 159 8.40 -9.93 -10.99
CA TYR A 159 9.76 -9.42 -10.84
C TYR A 159 9.79 -7.92 -10.52
N ALA A 160 10.99 -7.43 -10.18
CA ALA A 160 11.22 -6.04 -9.77
C ALA A 160 10.26 -5.60 -8.66
N GLU A 161 10.06 -6.50 -7.69
CA GLU A 161 9.27 -6.25 -6.48
C GLU A 161 10.00 -5.25 -5.60
N ASP A 162 9.32 -4.18 -5.19
CA ASP A 162 9.77 -3.30 -4.13
C ASP A 162 8.59 -2.94 -3.22
N PHE A 163 8.85 -2.81 -1.92
CA PHE A 163 7.84 -2.49 -0.93
C PHE A 163 8.45 -1.82 0.30
N ALA A 164 7.61 -1.09 1.03
CA ALA A 164 7.95 -0.50 2.32
C ALA A 164 6.67 -0.27 3.14
N CYS A 165 6.78 -0.34 4.46
CA CYS A 165 5.68 -0.06 5.38
C CYS A 165 6.08 1.01 6.40
N ARG A 166 5.25 2.05 6.60
CA ARG A 166 5.42 3.02 7.69
C ARG A 166 4.07 3.46 8.24
N GLY A 167 4.00 3.65 9.56
CA GLY A 167 2.74 3.87 10.26
C GLY A 167 1.70 2.80 9.88
N LYS A 168 0.52 3.25 9.45
CA LYS A 168 -0.56 2.37 8.96
C LYS A 168 -0.48 2.03 7.47
N VAL A 169 0.54 2.48 6.75
CA VAL A 169 0.61 2.40 5.29
C VAL A 169 1.70 1.42 4.87
N CYS A 170 1.34 0.48 3.99
CA CYS A 170 2.31 -0.27 3.21
C CYS A 170 2.10 0.04 1.73
N ALA A 171 3.18 0.13 0.98
CA ALA A 171 3.13 0.30 -0.46
C ALA A 171 4.01 -0.73 -1.12
N MET A 172 3.61 -1.18 -2.30
CA MET A 172 4.40 -2.10 -3.10
C MET A 172 4.24 -1.81 -4.58
N SER A 173 5.26 -2.17 -5.35
CA SER A 173 5.15 -2.26 -6.79
C SER A 173 5.91 -3.47 -7.32
N PHE A 174 5.43 -4.00 -8.43
CA PHE A 174 6.03 -5.15 -9.10
C PHE A 174 5.59 -5.18 -10.55
N HIS A 175 6.42 -5.81 -11.38
CA HIS A 175 6.08 -6.12 -12.75
C HIS A 175 5.60 -7.55 -12.84
N HIS A 176 4.69 -7.79 -13.77
CA HIS A 176 4.25 -9.12 -14.11
C HIS A 176 3.86 -9.25 -15.58
N GLU A 177 3.95 -10.47 -16.08
CA GLU A 177 3.47 -10.80 -17.41
C GLU A 177 1.94 -10.75 -17.49
N ALA A 178 1.39 -10.51 -18.68
CA ALA A 178 -0.05 -10.34 -18.90
C ALA A 178 -0.89 -11.57 -18.53
N ASN A 179 -0.29 -12.77 -18.55
CA ASN A 179 -0.92 -14.04 -18.21
C ASN A 179 -0.34 -14.64 -16.92
N SER A 180 0.22 -13.80 -16.04
CA SER A 180 0.79 -14.27 -14.77
C SER A 180 -0.27 -14.96 -13.92
N ASP A 181 0.09 -16.09 -13.33
CA ASP A 181 -0.69 -16.79 -12.29
C ASP A 181 -0.63 -16.08 -10.92
N PHE A 182 -0.07 -14.87 -10.85
CA PHE A 182 0.01 -14.10 -9.62
C PHE A 182 -1.38 -13.68 -9.14
N ASP A 183 -1.82 -14.33 -8.08
CA ASP A 183 -3.13 -14.10 -7.48
C ASP A 183 -3.13 -12.82 -6.64
N LEU A 184 -3.42 -11.70 -7.32
CA LEU A 184 -3.57 -10.38 -6.70
C LEU A 184 -4.65 -10.35 -5.62
N ASP A 185 -5.63 -11.26 -5.65
CA ASP A 185 -6.69 -11.25 -4.67
C ASP A 185 -6.23 -11.80 -3.31
N LYS A 186 -5.16 -12.61 -3.26
CA LYS A 186 -4.55 -13.01 -1.98
C LYS A 186 -3.98 -11.83 -1.19
N LEU A 187 -3.49 -10.79 -1.88
CA LEU A 187 -3.02 -9.56 -1.23
C LEU A 187 -4.11 -8.87 -0.39
N ARG A 188 -5.40 -9.11 -0.69
CA ARG A 188 -6.50 -8.56 0.11
C ARG A 188 -6.50 -9.07 1.55
N THR A 189 -5.92 -10.24 1.81
CA THR A 189 -5.88 -10.86 3.13
C THR A 189 -4.73 -10.35 4.01
N PHE A 190 -3.90 -9.44 3.48
CA PHE A 190 -2.75 -8.89 4.20
C PHE A 190 -3.18 -7.97 5.35
N ASP A 191 -3.12 -8.45 6.60
CA ASP A 191 -3.13 -7.60 7.80
C ASP A 191 -4.20 -6.49 7.81
N GLU A 192 -5.48 -6.89 7.96
CA GLU A 192 -6.71 -6.08 8.01
C GLU A 192 -6.54 -4.66 7.43
N ASN A 193 -6.81 -4.53 6.13
CA ASN A 193 -6.45 -3.35 5.36
C ASN A 193 -7.54 -2.93 4.37
N TYR A 194 -7.46 -1.68 3.94
CA TYR A 194 -7.98 -1.25 2.64
C TYR A 194 -6.89 -1.40 1.59
N LEU A 195 -7.23 -2.05 0.47
CA LEU A 195 -6.33 -2.27 -0.67
C LEU A 195 -6.72 -1.36 -1.83
N PHE A 196 -5.75 -0.56 -2.30
CA PHE A 196 -5.88 0.24 -3.50
C PHE A 196 -4.82 -0.21 -4.50
N LYS A 197 -5.21 -0.44 -5.75
CA LYS A 197 -4.30 -0.88 -6.80
C LYS A 197 -4.45 -0.05 -8.06
N ASN A 198 -3.33 0.14 -8.76
CA ASN A 198 -3.30 0.66 -10.11
C ASN A 198 -2.38 -0.20 -10.95
N THR A 199 -2.85 -0.58 -12.13
CA THR A 199 -2.12 -1.43 -13.05
C THR A 199 -1.97 -0.68 -14.38
N SER A 200 -0.74 -0.60 -14.87
CA SER A 200 -0.40 0.10 -16.10
C SER A 200 0.60 -0.72 -16.91
N LYS A 201 0.53 -0.65 -18.25
CA LYS A 201 1.56 -1.25 -19.10
C LYS A 201 2.72 -0.28 -19.28
N ASP A 202 3.93 -0.80 -19.23
CA ASP A 202 5.13 -0.03 -19.59
C ASP A 202 5.38 -0.07 -21.12
N GLU A 203 6.43 0.62 -21.56
CA GLU A 203 6.82 0.70 -22.98
C GLU A 203 7.23 -0.64 -23.58
N SER A 204 7.64 -1.61 -22.74
CA SER A 204 8.00 -2.97 -23.16
C SER A 204 6.78 -3.89 -23.31
N GLY A 205 5.60 -3.43 -22.87
CA GLY A 205 4.38 -4.22 -22.82
C GLY A 205 4.23 -5.03 -21.53
N SER A 206 5.19 -4.95 -20.61
CA SER A 206 5.10 -5.53 -19.27
C SER A 206 4.07 -4.78 -18.44
N THR A 207 3.43 -5.49 -17.51
CA THR A 207 2.41 -4.91 -16.65
C THR A 207 3.01 -4.54 -15.30
N MET A 208 3.08 -3.24 -15.00
CA MET A 208 3.46 -2.71 -13.70
C MET A 208 2.21 -2.54 -12.83
N THR A 209 2.20 -3.18 -11.68
CA THR A 209 1.14 -3.02 -10.67
C THR A 209 1.69 -2.31 -9.45
N ARG A 210 0.99 -1.27 -9.02
CA ARG A 210 1.24 -0.50 -7.79
C ARG A 210 0.11 -0.79 -6.82
N VAL A 211 0.44 -1.06 -5.57
CA VAL A 211 -0.54 -1.36 -4.52
C VAL A 211 -0.24 -0.53 -3.28
N LEU A 212 -1.30 -0.07 -2.63
CA LEU A 212 -1.26 0.63 -1.36
C LEU A 212 -2.21 -0.09 -0.39
N PHE A 213 -1.70 -0.44 0.77
CA PHE A 213 -2.43 -1.04 1.87
C PHE A 213 -2.52 -0.04 3.01
N ILE A 214 -3.73 0.22 3.50
CA ILE A 214 -3.94 1.09 4.66
C ILE A 214 -4.59 0.27 5.76
N GLN A 215 -3.87 0.09 6.87
CA GLN A 215 -4.32 -0.65 8.04
C GLN A 215 -5.60 -0.01 8.60
N THR A 216 -6.57 -0.85 8.92
CA THR A 216 -7.84 -0.46 9.52
C THR A 216 -8.23 -1.49 10.57
N ASP A 217 -9.00 -1.08 11.57
CA ASP A 217 -9.59 -2.02 12.53
C ASP A 217 -10.87 -2.68 11.96
N ASN A 218 -11.35 -2.19 10.81
CA ASN A 218 -12.52 -2.72 10.11
C ASN A 218 -12.43 -2.44 8.60
N SER A 219 -12.08 -3.45 7.80
CA SER A 219 -11.98 -3.35 6.33
C SER A 219 -13.33 -3.23 5.62
N SER A 220 -14.45 -3.45 6.31
CA SER A 220 -15.80 -3.36 5.74
C SER A 220 -16.41 -1.95 5.80
N GLN A 221 -15.76 -0.98 6.43
CA GLN A 221 -16.30 0.36 6.69
C GLN A 221 -15.52 1.48 5.98
N LEU A 222 -15.13 1.24 4.72
CA LEU A 222 -14.41 2.26 3.95
C LEU A 222 -15.27 3.53 3.78
N VAL A 223 -14.74 4.65 4.29
CA VAL A 223 -15.29 5.98 4.05
C VAL A 223 -14.23 6.83 3.36
N LEU A 224 -14.55 7.30 2.15
CA LEU A 224 -13.68 8.18 1.37
C LEU A 224 -14.02 9.64 1.64
N THR A 225 -13.00 10.48 1.67
CA THR A 225 -13.12 11.94 1.70
C THR A 225 -12.29 12.58 0.58
N ASN A 226 -12.74 13.74 0.12
CA ASN A 226 -11.98 14.62 -0.76
C ASN A 226 -10.95 15.38 0.09
N GLY A 227 -10.02 14.63 0.68
CA GLY A 227 -8.87 15.19 1.38
C GLY A 227 -7.94 15.94 0.45
#